data_AF-A0AAJ6HTV4-F1
#
_entry.id   AF-A0AAJ6HTV4-F1
#
_cell.length_a   1.000
_cell.length_b   1.000
_cell.length_c   1.000
_cell.angle_alpha   90.00
_cell.angle_beta   90.00
_cell.angle_gamma   90.00
#
_symmetry.space_group_name_H-M   'P 1'
#
loop_
_entity.id
_entity.type
_entity.pdbx_description
1 polymer ?
#
loop_
_entity_poly.entity_id
_entity_poly.type
_entity_poly.pdbx_seq_one_letter_code
_entity_poly.pdbx_strand_id
1 'polypeptide(L)'
;MRVGEQSTDPIDQVLGEVPMPAPLTPEDVRLAVRAVVVHTAEEWPTGPLCRNDGASYPCRLHRWGRRVLEAHGLNERQIEALIRHGNPFVHVPFPFTATGPSPARPAASRPATAGYPAPPPGRAGLPTRHQAARVAPPGVRPTAAGRPVTPPVTAPRWPRAS
;
A
#
# COMPACT_ATOMS: atom_id res chain seq x y z
N MET A 1 -24.09 -28.10 13.63
CA MET A 1 -24.01 -27.49 12.29
C MET A 1 -24.76 -26.18 12.33
N ARG A 2 -24.10 -25.03 12.17
CA ARG A 2 -24.79 -23.73 12.11
C ARG A 2 -25.12 -23.44 10.65
N VAL A 3 -26.41 -23.45 10.35
CA VAL A 3 -26.98 -23.06 9.06
C VAL A 3 -27.06 -21.54 9.07
N GLY A 4 -26.26 -20.85 8.25
CA GLY A 4 -26.26 -19.39 8.22
C GLY A 4 -25.20 -18.70 7.34
N GLU A 5 -24.24 -19.42 6.76
CA GLU A 5 -23.11 -18.82 6.02
C GLU A 5 -22.97 -19.35 4.58
N GLN A 6 -24.06 -19.84 3.99
CA GLN A 6 -24.08 -20.07 2.55
C GLN A 6 -24.46 -18.76 1.87
N SER A 7 -23.47 -18.14 1.23
CA SER A 7 -23.66 -16.99 0.35
C SER A 7 -24.79 -17.28 -0.65
N THR A 8 -25.81 -16.42 -0.66
CA THR A 8 -26.97 -16.55 -1.56
C THR A 8 -26.60 -16.19 -3.01
N ASP A 9 -25.36 -15.80 -3.28
CA ASP A 9 -24.93 -15.46 -4.63
C ASP A 9 -24.88 -16.69 -5.55
N PRO A 10 -25.50 -16.61 -6.74
CA PRO A 10 -25.56 -17.73 -7.69
C PRO A 10 -24.17 -18.18 -8.15
N ILE A 11 -23.18 -17.28 -8.16
CA ILE A 11 -21.80 -17.60 -8.51
C ILE A 11 -21.13 -18.47 -7.43
N ASP A 12 -21.44 -18.25 -6.15
CA ASP A 12 -20.88 -19.01 -5.04
C ASP A 12 -21.48 -20.41 -4.94
N GLN A 13 -22.75 -20.56 -5.31
CA GLN A 13 -23.41 -21.86 -5.36
C GLN A 13 -22.80 -22.80 -6.42
N VAL A 14 -22.31 -22.24 -7.53
CA VAL A 14 -21.70 -23.01 -8.63
C VAL A 14 -20.21 -23.23 -8.42
N LEU A 15 -19.48 -22.20 -7.98
CA LEU A 15 -18.01 -22.25 -7.89
C LEU A 15 -17.48 -22.61 -6.50
N GLY A 16 -18.32 -22.59 -5.47
CA GLY A 16 -17.91 -22.77 -4.07
C GLY A 16 -16.97 -21.67 -3.57
N GLU A 17 -16.43 -21.79 -2.37
CA GLU A 17 -15.41 -20.85 -1.86
C GLU A 17 -14.07 -21.00 -2.59
N VAL A 18 -13.29 -19.91 -2.71
CA VAL A 18 -11.91 -20.04 -3.25
C VAL A 18 -11.07 -20.80 -2.23
N PRO A 19 -10.36 -21.87 -2.63
CA PRO A 19 -9.54 -22.66 -1.72
C PRO A 19 -8.38 -21.84 -1.15
N MET A 20 -7.97 -22.17 0.07
CA MET A 20 -6.79 -21.57 0.69
C MET A 20 -5.51 -22.19 0.08
N PRO A 21 -4.54 -21.37 -0.36
CA PRO A 21 -3.26 -21.89 -0.81
C PRO A 21 -2.46 -22.44 0.38
N ALA A 22 -1.77 -23.56 0.15
CA ALA A 22 -0.88 -24.20 1.11
C ALA A 22 0.35 -24.79 0.36
N PRO A 23 1.58 -24.30 0.60
CA PRO A 23 1.93 -23.20 1.52
C PRO A 23 1.46 -21.83 1.01
N LEU A 24 1.31 -20.86 1.93
CA LEU A 24 0.98 -19.48 1.59
C LEU A 24 2.18 -18.78 0.96
N THR A 25 2.00 -18.15 -0.21
CA THR A 25 3.08 -17.44 -0.92
C THR A 25 2.95 -15.90 -0.84
N PRO A 26 4.05 -15.14 -1.05
CA PRO A 26 3.97 -13.68 -1.16
C PRO A 26 3.06 -13.19 -2.31
N GLU A 27 2.94 -13.97 -3.38
CA GLU A 27 1.99 -13.74 -4.47
C GLU A 27 0.55 -13.80 -3.98
N ASP A 28 0.20 -14.81 -3.18
CA ASP A 28 -1.15 -14.96 -2.61
C ASP A 28 -1.50 -13.77 -1.72
N VAL A 29 -0.55 -13.30 -0.91
CA VAL A 29 -0.73 -12.11 -0.06
C VAL A 29 -1.01 -10.87 -0.90
N ARG A 30 -0.26 -10.66 -2.00
CA ARG A 30 -0.49 -9.53 -2.91
C ARG A 30 -1.87 -9.58 -3.56
N LEU A 31 -2.30 -10.77 -3.97
CA LEU A 31 -3.63 -10.98 -4.52
C LEU A 31 -4.73 -10.77 -3.47
N ALA A 32 -4.51 -11.19 -2.23
CA ALA A 32 -5.44 -11.00 -1.13
C ALA A 32 -5.60 -9.52 -0.73
N VAL A 33 -4.51 -8.76 -0.69
CA VAL A 33 -4.55 -7.28 -0.52
C VAL A 33 -5.42 -6.66 -1.60
N ARG A 34 -5.20 -7.03 -2.87
CA ARG A 34 -6.01 -6.51 -3.97
C ARG A 34 -7.48 -6.92 -3.84
N ALA A 35 -7.74 -8.16 -3.44
CA ALA A 35 -9.10 -8.67 -3.28
C ALA A 35 -9.89 -7.86 -2.24
N VAL A 36 -9.33 -7.60 -1.06
CA VAL A 36 -10.04 -6.84 -0.02
C VAL A 36 -10.19 -5.35 -0.35
N VAL A 37 -9.20 -4.77 -1.06
CA VAL A 37 -9.20 -3.33 -1.40
C VAL A 37 -10.07 -3.01 -2.61
N VAL A 38 -10.09 -3.87 -3.63
CA VAL A 38 -10.82 -3.60 -4.88
C VAL A 38 -12.28 -4.04 -4.77
N HIS A 39 -12.56 -5.10 -4.03
CA HIS A 39 -13.91 -5.61 -3.86
C HIS A 39 -14.55 -4.92 -2.65
N THR A 40 -15.03 -3.70 -2.85
CA THR A 40 -15.67 -2.87 -1.82
C THR A 40 -17.19 -2.96 -1.89
N ALA A 41 -17.85 -2.79 -0.75
CA ALA A 41 -19.29 -2.63 -0.68
C ALA A 41 -19.73 -1.31 -1.36
N GLU A 42 -20.78 -1.38 -2.16
CA GLU A 42 -21.57 -0.25 -2.65
C GLU A 42 -23.00 -0.44 -2.16
N GLU A 43 -23.60 0.62 -1.61
CA GLU A 43 -24.95 0.57 -1.06
C GLU A 43 -26.00 0.61 -2.18
N TRP A 44 -26.90 -0.37 -2.16
CA TRP A 44 -28.04 -0.45 -3.08
C TRP A 44 -29.34 -0.63 -2.30
N PRO A 45 -30.51 -0.27 -2.87
CA PRO A 45 -31.80 -0.46 -2.20
C PRO A 45 -32.09 -1.90 -1.75
N THR A 46 -31.50 -2.88 -2.42
CA THR A 46 -31.66 -4.32 -2.13
C THR A 46 -30.63 -4.87 -1.13
N GLY A 47 -29.68 -4.04 -0.67
CA GLY A 47 -28.56 -4.44 0.18
C GLY A 47 -27.20 -4.17 -0.46
N PRO A 48 -26.10 -4.30 0.29
CA PRO A 48 -24.78 -3.96 -0.20
C PRO A 48 -24.30 -4.96 -1.25
N LEU A 49 -23.86 -4.45 -2.40
CA LEU A 49 -23.27 -5.25 -3.47
C LEU A 49 -21.78 -4.93 -3.61
N CYS A 50 -21.00 -5.90 -4.05
CA CYS A 50 -19.61 -5.66 -4.42
C CYS A 50 -19.56 -4.81 -5.69
N ARG A 51 -18.91 -3.66 -5.64
CA ARG A 51 -18.76 -2.76 -6.80
C ARG A 51 -18.05 -3.42 -7.99
N ASN A 52 -17.12 -4.33 -7.74
CA ASN A 52 -16.35 -4.98 -8.80
C ASN A 52 -17.06 -6.20 -9.41
N ASP A 53 -17.74 -7.00 -8.57
CA ASP A 53 -18.31 -8.28 -9.00
C ASP A 53 -19.82 -8.22 -9.24
N GLY A 54 -20.51 -7.21 -8.71
CA GLY A 54 -21.98 -7.12 -8.72
C GLY A 54 -22.70 -8.13 -7.83
N ALA A 55 -21.95 -9.00 -7.15
CA ALA A 55 -22.46 -10.00 -6.20
C ALA A 55 -22.79 -9.37 -4.83
N SER A 56 -23.52 -10.08 -3.98
CA SER A 56 -23.79 -9.67 -2.59
C SER A 56 -22.47 -9.47 -1.83
N TYR A 57 -22.35 -8.35 -1.14
CA TYR A 57 -21.16 -8.08 -0.33
C TYR A 57 -21.29 -8.73 1.06
N PRO A 58 -20.24 -9.39 1.60
CA PRO A 58 -18.92 -9.58 1.01
C PRO A 58 -18.91 -10.69 -0.05
N CYS A 59 -18.38 -10.37 -1.24
CA CYS A 59 -18.29 -11.32 -2.34
C CYS A 59 -17.18 -12.37 -2.09
N ARG A 60 -17.20 -13.42 -2.91
CA ARG A 60 -16.25 -14.54 -2.86
C ARG A 60 -14.78 -14.15 -2.73
N LEU A 61 -14.32 -13.22 -3.57
CA LEU A 61 -12.93 -12.80 -3.60
C LEU A 61 -12.57 -11.96 -2.37
N HIS A 62 -13.50 -11.12 -1.90
CA HIS A 62 -13.31 -10.39 -0.66
C HIS A 62 -13.15 -11.35 0.53
N ARG A 63 -14.04 -12.35 0.65
CA ARG A 63 -13.97 -13.38 1.71
C ARG A 63 -12.67 -14.18 1.66
N TRP A 64 -12.23 -14.58 0.47
CA TRP A 64 -10.94 -15.24 0.30
C TRP A 64 -9.76 -14.37 0.73
N GLY A 65 -9.74 -13.10 0.29
CA GLY A 65 -8.67 -12.17 0.64
C GLY A 65 -8.54 -11.97 2.15
N ARG A 66 -9.67 -11.84 2.86
CA ARG A 66 -9.67 -11.76 4.32
C ARG A 66 -9.05 -12.99 4.97
N ARG A 67 -9.50 -14.20 4.59
CA ARG A 67 -8.96 -15.47 5.11
C ARG A 67 -7.45 -15.62 4.87
N VAL A 68 -6.96 -15.20 3.69
CA VAL A 68 -5.53 -15.20 3.37
C VAL A 68 -4.74 -14.22 4.22
N LEU A 69 -5.24 -13.00 4.42
CA LEU A 69 -4.55 -11.99 5.24
C LEU A 69 -4.57 -12.37 6.73
N GLU A 70 -5.64 -12.97 7.22
CA GLU A 70 -5.72 -13.53 8.57
C GLU A 70 -4.73 -14.68 8.76
N ALA A 71 -4.66 -15.61 7.81
CA ALA A 71 -3.68 -16.71 7.83
C ALA A 71 -2.24 -16.21 7.71
N HIS A 72 -2.01 -15.08 7.03
CA HIS A 72 -0.73 -14.38 7.00
C HIS A 72 -0.37 -13.73 8.35
N GLY A 73 -1.34 -13.53 9.24
CA GLY A 73 -1.13 -12.97 10.58
C GLY A 73 -1.58 -11.51 10.73
N LEU A 74 -2.33 -10.95 9.78
CA LEU A 74 -2.97 -9.64 9.96
C LEU A 74 -4.20 -9.82 10.84
N ASN A 75 -4.37 -8.91 11.79
CA ASN A 75 -5.61 -8.84 12.55
C ASN A 75 -6.67 -8.04 11.80
N GLU A 76 -7.91 -8.22 12.23
CA GLU A 76 -9.11 -7.52 11.75
C GLU A 76 -8.89 -6.00 11.59
N ARG A 77 -8.30 -5.35 12.60
CA ARG A 77 -8.09 -3.89 12.58
C ARG A 77 -7.10 -3.46 11.50
N GLN A 78 -6.07 -4.26 11.24
CA GLN A 78 -5.10 -4.01 10.18
C GLN A 78 -5.71 -4.22 8.80
N ILE A 79 -6.56 -5.24 8.64
CA ILE A 79 -7.30 -5.47 7.40
C ILE A 79 -8.25 -4.31 7.12
N GLU A 80 -9.02 -3.86 8.12
CA GLU A 80 -9.90 -2.68 7.97
C GLU A 80 -9.13 -1.39 7.70
N ALA A 81 -7.95 -1.22 8.30
CA ALA A 81 -7.08 -0.08 8.00
C ALA A 81 -6.55 -0.14 6.55
N LEU A 82 -6.20 -1.33 6.06
CA LEU A 82 -5.78 -1.56 4.68
C LEU A 82 -6.90 -1.24 3.69
N ILE A 83 -8.11 -1.72 3.96
CA ILE A 83 -9.31 -1.44 3.15
C ILE A 83 -9.59 0.06 3.12
N ARG A 84 -9.58 0.74 4.29
CA ARG A 84 -9.78 2.18 4.39
C ARG A 84 -8.72 2.99 3.66
N HIS A 85 -7.47 2.52 3.66
CA HIS A 85 -6.38 3.14 2.93
C HIS A 85 -6.56 3.04 1.41
N GLY A 86 -7.19 1.97 0.91
CA GLY A 86 -7.64 1.88 -0.48
C GLY A 86 -6.55 1.65 -1.53
N ASN A 87 -5.29 1.45 -1.13
CA ASN A 87 -4.20 1.16 -2.07
C ASN A 87 -3.99 -0.36 -2.23
N PRO A 88 -4.30 -0.95 -3.40
CA PRO A 88 -4.19 -2.39 -3.62
C PRO A 88 -2.75 -2.86 -3.88
N PHE A 89 -1.79 -1.94 -3.99
CA PHE A 89 -0.38 -2.24 -4.24
C PHE A 89 0.49 -2.12 -2.98
N VAL A 90 -0.13 -1.99 -1.79
CA VAL A 90 0.60 -2.01 -0.54
C VAL A 90 1.27 -3.36 -0.36
N HIS A 91 2.58 -3.34 -0.17
CA HIS A 91 3.34 -4.52 0.20
C HIS A 91 3.20 -4.76 1.71
N VAL A 92 2.62 -5.90 2.06
CA VAL A 92 2.59 -6.40 3.43
C VAL A 92 3.87 -7.22 3.63
N PRO A 93 4.76 -6.87 4.57
CA PRO A 93 6.04 -7.57 4.72
C PRO A 93 5.83 -9.03 5.14
N PHE A 94 6.58 -9.93 4.49
CA PHE A 94 6.61 -11.36 4.76
C PHE A 94 8.01 -11.77 5.25
N PRO A 95 8.15 -12.57 6.32
CA PRO A 95 7.13 -12.96 7.29
C PRO A 95 6.86 -11.81 8.28
N PHE A 96 5.59 -11.57 8.61
CA PHE A 96 5.25 -10.69 9.72
C PHE A 96 5.49 -11.46 11.03
N THR A 97 6.66 -11.32 11.63
CA THR A 97 6.75 -11.56 13.07
C THR A 97 5.79 -10.57 13.71
N ALA A 98 4.80 -11.07 14.47
CA ALA A 98 3.85 -10.23 15.18
C ALA A 98 4.62 -9.27 16.09
N THR A 99 4.92 -8.07 15.62
CA THR A 99 5.44 -7.00 16.47
C THR A 99 4.26 -6.61 17.34
N GLY A 100 4.20 -7.20 18.54
CA GLY A 100 3.56 -6.56 19.69
C GLY A 100 4.10 -5.12 19.86
N PRO A 101 3.56 -4.32 20.79
CA PRO A 101 3.91 -2.90 20.91
C PRO A 101 5.43 -2.72 20.82
N SER A 102 5.85 -1.98 19.79
CA SER A 102 7.25 -1.71 19.47
C SER A 102 7.99 -1.37 20.77
N PRO A 103 9.04 -2.09 21.19
CA PRO A 103 9.78 -1.69 22.37
C PRO A 103 10.28 -0.28 22.09
N ALA A 104 9.86 0.67 22.95
CA ALA A 104 10.30 2.05 22.87
C ALA A 104 11.81 2.04 22.66
N ARG A 105 12.27 2.58 21.52
CA ARG A 105 13.69 2.78 21.26
C ARG A 105 14.25 3.46 22.51
N PRO A 106 15.21 2.85 23.25
CA PRO A 106 15.81 3.55 24.37
C PRO A 106 16.39 4.85 23.80
N ALA A 107 15.99 5.98 24.39
CA ALA A 107 16.54 7.27 24.05
C ALA A 107 18.06 7.12 24.15
N ALA A 108 18.74 7.17 23.01
CA ALA A 108 20.18 7.15 22.99
C ALA A 108 20.64 8.32 23.86
N SER A 109 21.22 8.01 25.02
CA SER A 109 21.88 8.99 25.86
C SER A 109 22.97 9.61 24.99
N ARG A 110 22.74 10.86 24.55
CA ARG A 110 23.78 11.67 23.92
C ARG A 110 24.97 11.67 24.88
N PRO A 111 26.17 11.21 24.48
CA PRO A 111 27.34 11.45 25.30
C PRO A 111 27.57 12.96 25.33
N ALA A 112 27.76 13.49 26.54
CA ALA A 112 28.11 14.88 26.76
C ALA A 112 29.38 15.20 25.97
N THR A 113 29.33 16.22 25.12
CA THR A 113 30.52 16.84 24.51
C THR A 113 31.45 17.25 25.66
N ALA A 114 32.52 16.48 25.85
CA ALA A 114 33.65 16.88 26.66
C ALA A 114 34.34 18.06 25.96
N GLY A 115 34.57 19.12 26.72
CA GLY A 115 35.04 20.41 26.22
C GLY A 115 36.36 20.32 25.47
N TYR A 116 36.40 20.96 24.31
CA TYR A 116 37.66 21.37 23.70
C TYR A 116 38.12 22.67 24.37
N PRO A 117 39.38 22.78 24.82
CA PRO A 117 39.92 24.04 25.30
C PRO A 117 40.08 25.05 24.15
N ALA A 118 39.84 26.32 24.47
CA ALA A 118 39.93 27.45 23.55
C ALA A 118 41.35 27.64 22.99
N PRO A 119 41.51 28.05 21.71
CA PRO A 119 42.82 28.41 21.17
C PRO A 119 43.30 29.79 21.68
N PRO A 120 44.62 29.98 21.87
CA PRO A 120 45.20 31.20 22.42
C PRO A 120 45.15 32.39 21.43
N PRO A 121 45.21 33.64 21.93
CA PRO A 121 45.07 34.83 21.10
C PRO A 121 46.39 35.21 20.41
N GLY A 122 46.29 35.52 19.12
CA GLY A 122 47.18 36.46 18.43
C GLY A 122 48.27 35.87 17.55
N ARG A 123 48.17 36.07 16.23
CA ARG A 123 49.07 36.95 15.46
C ARG A 123 48.64 37.05 13.99
N ALA A 124 48.94 38.22 13.43
CA ALA A 124 48.49 38.75 12.15
C ALA A 124 48.98 37.96 10.92
N GLY A 125 48.20 38.04 9.83
CA GLY A 125 48.62 37.65 8.48
C GLY A 125 47.45 37.52 7.48
N LEU A 126 47.11 38.61 6.79
CA LEU A 126 46.42 38.60 5.47
C LEU A 126 47.37 38.03 4.38
N PRO A 127 46.95 37.72 3.12
CA PRO A 127 45.69 38.12 2.46
C PRO A 127 44.93 37.04 1.65
N THR A 128 43.64 37.38 1.43
CA THR A 128 42.85 37.29 0.19
C THR A 128 43.23 36.25 -0.87
N ARG A 129 42.36 35.24 -1.07
CA ARG A 129 42.25 34.52 -2.35
C ARG A 129 40.81 34.51 -2.85
N HIS A 130 40.63 35.15 -4.00
CA HIS A 130 39.40 35.28 -4.76
C HIS A 130 38.79 33.91 -5.09
N GLN A 131 37.50 33.77 -4.82
CA GLN A 131 36.70 32.63 -5.29
C GLN A 131 36.47 32.80 -6.79
N ALA A 132 37.19 32.02 -7.59
CA ALA A 132 36.93 31.92 -9.02
C ALA A 132 35.60 31.20 -9.24
N ALA A 133 34.62 31.94 -9.75
CA ALA A 133 33.35 31.42 -10.25
C ALA A 133 33.62 30.37 -11.33
N ARG A 134 33.15 29.15 -11.12
CA ARG A 134 33.16 28.12 -12.17
C ARG A 134 32.04 28.43 -13.15
N VAL A 135 32.43 28.86 -14.34
CA VAL A 135 31.59 28.99 -15.53
C VAL A 135 31.13 27.59 -15.96
N ALA A 136 29.81 27.39 -16.05
CA ALA A 136 29.19 26.20 -16.61
C ALA A 136 29.03 26.36 -18.13
N PRO A 137 29.44 25.37 -18.97
CA PRO A 137 29.16 25.41 -20.40
C PRO A 137 27.69 25.02 -20.71
N PRO A 138 27.09 25.56 -21.78
CA PRO A 138 25.70 25.30 -22.13
C PRO A 138 25.54 23.88 -22.71
N GLY A 139 24.90 23.01 -21.94
CA GLY A 139 24.52 21.66 -22.34
C GLY A 139 23.19 21.61 -23.09
N VAL A 140 23.30 21.33 -24.39
CA VAL A 140 22.31 20.89 -25.38
C VAL A 140 21.03 20.26 -24.81
N ARG A 141 19.87 20.81 -25.20
CA ARG A 141 18.54 20.22 -24.98
C ARG A 141 18.37 18.95 -25.83
N PRO A 142 17.99 17.80 -25.28
CA PRO A 142 17.51 16.69 -26.09
C PRO A 142 16.05 16.95 -26.51
N THR A 143 15.83 16.96 -27.82
CA THR A 143 14.52 16.92 -28.47
C THR A 143 13.87 15.56 -28.18
N ALA A 144 12.83 15.54 -27.34
CA ALA A 144 12.03 14.35 -27.13
C ALA A 144 11.16 14.09 -28.37
N ALA A 145 11.52 13.06 -29.13
CA ALA A 145 10.69 12.47 -30.16
C ALA A 145 9.35 12.00 -29.54
N GLY A 146 8.26 12.24 -30.28
CA GLY A 146 6.89 12.13 -29.81
C GLY A 146 6.49 10.76 -29.26
N ARG A 147 5.70 10.78 -28.19
CA ARG A 147 4.99 9.62 -27.64
C ARG A 147 3.68 9.46 -28.41
N PRO A 148 3.33 8.27 -28.94
CA PRO A 148 2.03 8.05 -29.54
C PRO A 148 0.95 8.15 -28.44
N VAL A 149 -0.03 9.02 -28.67
CA VAL A 149 -1.23 9.14 -27.84
C VAL A 149 -2.16 7.99 -28.22
N THR A 150 -2.31 7.00 -27.35
CA THR A 150 -3.41 6.04 -27.45
C THR A 150 -4.72 6.74 -27.03
N PRO A 151 -5.79 6.70 -27.84
CA PRO A 151 -7.08 7.22 -27.39
C PRO A 151 -7.64 6.35 -26.26
N PRO A 152 -8.36 6.91 -25.29
CA PRO A 152 -8.96 6.13 -24.22
C PRO A 152 -10.05 5.20 -24.78
N VAL A 153 -9.93 3.90 -24.46
CA VAL A 153 -11.03 2.95 -24.63
C VAL A 153 -12.19 3.43 -23.75
N THR A 154 -13.28 3.81 -24.39
CA THR A 154 -14.49 4.25 -23.71
C THR A 154 -15.16 3.01 -23.13
N ALA A 155 -15.08 2.81 -21.81
CA ALA A 155 -15.87 1.77 -21.14
C ALA A 155 -17.37 2.13 -21.24
N PRO A 156 -18.27 1.17 -21.49
CA PRO A 156 -19.70 1.43 -21.55
C PRO A 156 -20.20 1.94 -20.19
N ARG A 157 -20.74 3.16 -20.18
CA ARG A 157 -21.41 3.76 -19.02
C ARG A 157 -22.84 3.26 -19.00
N TRP A 158 -23.14 2.34 -18.10
CA TRP A 158 -24.52 1.93 -17.82
C TRP A 158 -25.27 3.07 -17.10
N PRO A 159 -26.56 3.28 -17.41
CA PRO A 159 -27.33 4.36 -16.81
C PRO A 159 -27.56 4.08 -15.32
N ARG A 160 -27.21 5.05 -14.47
CA ARG A 160 -27.70 5.08 -13.08
C ARG A 160 -29.18 5.46 -13.13
N ALA A 161 -30.03 4.68 -12.47
CA ALA A 161 -31.39 5.10 -12.18
C ALA A 161 -31.34 6.24 -11.15
N SER A 162 -32.00 7.35 -11.47
CA SER A 162 -32.16 8.55 -10.63
C SER A 162 -33.07 8.31 -9.43
#